data_AF-A0A557QGH7-F1
#
_entry.id   AF-A0A557QGH7-F1
#
_cell.length_a   1.000
_cell.length_b   1.000
_cell.length_c   1.000
_cell.angle_alpha   90.00
_cell.angle_beta   90.00
_cell.angle_gamma   90.00
#
_symmetry.space_group_name_H-M   'P 1'
#
loop_
_entity.id
_entity.type
_entity.pdbx_description
1 polymer ?
#
loop_
_entity_poly.entity_id
_entity_poly.type
_entity_poly.pdbx_seq_one_letter_code
_entity_poly.pdbx_strand_id
1 'polypeptide(L)'
;MNTSHRATSPTARQSWRAKMRNVLLAVSVVLAAVFALQNFHSVELSFVIWRFETTLSVALLLALVLGVLIGALAMLPWTLRTRKEVRQVRHQLADAAAHPAPARPPSVPPKSPIQDQPR
;
A
#
# COMPACT_ATOMS: atom_id res chain seq x y z
N MET A 1 -28.58 -31.35 -16.08
CA MET A 1 -28.23 -31.51 -14.65
C MET A 1 -26.88 -30.83 -14.40
N ASN A 2 -26.83 -29.83 -13.51
CA ASN A 2 -25.70 -29.17 -12.78
C ASN A 2 -24.28 -29.05 -13.41
N THR A 3 -23.76 -27.84 -13.68
CA THR A 3 -23.01 -26.87 -12.84
C THR A 3 -21.67 -27.35 -12.22
N SER A 4 -20.58 -26.64 -12.55
CA SER A 4 -19.29 -26.59 -11.82
C SER A 4 -18.55 -25.31 -12.27
N HIS A 5 -18.80 -24.17 -11.64
CA HIS A 5 -17.98 -23.55 -10.59
C HIS A 5 -16.55 -23.10 -10.99
N ARG A 6 -16.45 -21.78 -11.23
CA ARG A 6 -15.47 -20.81 -10.67
C ARG A 6 -13.96 -21.08 -10.91
N ALA A 7 -13.36 -20.26 -11.78
CA ALA A 7 -11.91 -20.01 -11.81
C ALA A 7 -11.62 -18.54 -11.43
N THR A 8 -11.01 -18.34 -10.27
CA THR A 8 -10.50 -17.04 -9.79
C THR A 8 -8.98 -17.05 -9.85
N SER A 9 -8.35 -16.14 -10.57
CA SER A 9 -6.94 -15.81 -10.29
C SER A 9 -6.51 -14.43 -10.82
N PRO A 10 -6.45 -13.39 -9.96
CA PRO A 10 -5.72 -12.16 -10.25
C PRO A 10 -4.51 -12.04 -9.32
N THR A 11 -3.56 -12.98 -9.34
CA THR A 11 -2.35 -12.92 -8.48
C THR A 11 -1.09 -12.45 -9.23
N ALA A 12 -1.13 -12.36 -10.56
CA ALA A 12 0.04 -12.03 -11.36
C ALA A 12 0.61 -10.62 -11.09
N ARG A 13 -0.23 -9.61 -10.82
CA ARG A 13 0.23 -8.22 -10.58
C ARG A 13 0.95 -8.01 -9.25
N GLN A 14 0.68 -8.84 -8.24
CA GLN A 14 1.17 -8.60 -6.89
C GLN A 14 2.61 -9.12 -6.68
N SER A 15 2.98 -10.21 -7.35
CA SER A 15 4.31 -10.80 -7.24
C SER A 15 5.39 -9.94 -7.88
N TRP A 16 5.10 -9.21 -8.95
CA TRP A 16 6.08 -8.33 -9.62
C TRP A 16 6.45 -7.11 -8.78
N ARG A 17 5.47 -6.50 -8.11
CA ARG A 17 5.73 -5.38 -7.19
C ARG A 17 6.54 -5.80 -5.97
N ALA A 18 6.24 -6.98 -5.41
CA ALA A 18 7.00 -7.54 -4.30
C ALA A 18 8.41 -7.96 -4.72
N LYS A 19 8.57 -8.57 -5.91
CA LYS A 19 9.87 -8.91 -6.49
C LYS A 19 10.71 -7.66 -6.76
N MET A 20 10.14 -6.64 -7.41
CA MET A 20 10.82 -5.37 -7.68
C MET A 20 11.23 -4.65 -6.39
N ARG A 21 10.37 -4.64 -5.37
CA ARG A 21 10.73 -4.08 -4.05
C ARG A 21 11.94 -4.78 -3.44
N ASN A 22 11.96 -6.11 -3.45
CA ASN A 22 13.07 -6.87 -2.88
C ASN A 22 14.37 -6.66 -3.66
N VAL A 23 14.29 -6.55 -4.99
CA VAL A 23 15.43 -6.19 -5.85
C VAL A 23 15.94 -4.80 -5.51
N LEU A 24 15.05 -3.82 -5.35
CA LEU A 24 15.43 -2.45 -5.00
C LEU A 24 16.16 -2.40 -3.66
N LEU A 25 15.65 -3.11 -2.65
CA LEU A 25 16.30 -3.24 -1.33
C LEU A 25 17.69 -3.87 -1.44
N ALA A 26 17.83 -4.96 -2.19
CA ALA A 26 19.12 -5.63 -2.38
C ALA A 26 20.14 -4.70 -3.05
N VAL A 27 19.72 -3.97 -4.10
CA VAL A 27 20.56 -2.99 -4.80
C VAL A 27 21.00 -1.87 -3.86
N SER A 28 20.09 -1.31 -3.05
CA SER A 28 20.43 -0.27 -2.08
C SER A 28 21.47 -0.74 -1.06
N VAL A 29 21.37 -1.98 -0.58
CA VAL A 29 22.36 -2.56 0.36
C VAL A 29 23.74 -2.69 -0.29
N VAL A 30 23.81 -3.18 -1.53
CA VAL A 30 25.07 -3.31 -2.27
C VAL A 30 25.70 -1.95 -2.52
N LEU A 31 24.92 -0.96 -2.95
CA LEU A 31 25.41 0.40 -3.17
C LEU A 31 25.93 1.03 -1.88
N ALA A 32 25.24 0.83 -0.75
CA ALA A 32 25.70 1.29 0.55
C ALA A 32 27.03 0.64 0.95
N ALA A 33 27.19 -0.68 0.73
CA ALA A 33 28.42 -1.39 1.01
C ALA A 33 29.60 -0.92 0.13
N VAL A 34 29.37 -0.72 -1.16
CA VAL A 34 30.38 -0.20 -2.09
C VAL A 34 30.76 1.23 -1.71
N PHE A 35 29.78 2.08 -1.44
CA PHE A 35 30.00 3.43 -0.92
C PHE A 35 30.84 3.38 0.37
N ALA A 36 30.56 2.40 1.25
CA ALA A 36 31.29 2.25 2.49
C ALA A 36 32.75 1.76 2.31
N LEU A 37 33.01 0.92 1.32
CA LEU A 37 34.37 0.47 1.03
C LEU A 37 35.18 1.56 0.31
N GLN A 38 34.54 2.35 -0.55
CA GLN A 38 35.22 3.41 -1.30
C GLN A 38 35.50 4.67 -0.47
N ASN A 39 34.63 5.00 0.49
CA ASN A 39 34.79 6.20 1.33
C ASN A 39 35.45 5.87 2.69
N PHE A 40 36.32 4.85 2.74
CA PHE A 40 37.02 4.40 3.94
C PHE A 40 38.16 5.36 4.37
N HIS A 41 37.88 6.66 4.29
CA HIS A 41 38.70 7.72 4.83
C HIS A 41 38.10 8.14 6.18
N SER A 42 38.96 8.30 7.19
CA SER A 42 38.54 8.76 8.51
C SER A 42 38.09 10.22 8.44
N VAL A 43 36.92 10.49 9.01
CA VAL A 43 36.31 11.81 9.15
C VAL A 43 35.91 12.00 10.61
N GLU A 44 36.24 13.14 11.17
CA GLU A 44 35.86 13.49 12.53
C GLU A 44 34.38 13.94 12.55
N LEU A 45 33.53 13.22 13.28
CA LEU A 45 32.16 13.63 13.57
C LEU A 45 32.11 14.38 14.90
N SER A 46 31.80 15.67 14.84
CA SER A 46 31.53 16.49 16.01
C SER A 46 30.03 16.65 16.22
N PHE A 47 29.52 16.02 17.28
CA PHE A 47 28.21 16.29 17.87
C PHE A 47 28.35 17.37 18.96
N VAL A 48 27.21 17.90 19.44
CA VAL A 48 27.17 19.03 20.40
C VAL A 48 28.04 18.79 21.66
N ILE A 49 28.16 17.54 22.12
CA ILE A 49 28.93 17.19 23.33
C ILE A 49 30.03 16.15 23.03
N TRP A 50 29.97 15.47 21.88
CA TRP A 50 30.80 14.30 21.60
C TRP A 50 31.54 14.42 20.28
N ARG A 51 32.79 13.96 20.27
CA ARG A 51 33.62 13.88 19.06
C ARG A 51 34.05 12.44 18.86
N PHE A 52 33.83 11.91 17.67
CA PHE A 52 34.21 10.55 17.33
C PHE A 52 34.85 10.51 15.94
N GLU A 53 35.96 9.80 15.83
CA GLU A 53 36.61 9.45 14.57
C GLU A 53 35.89 8.24 13.98
N THR A 54 35.29 8.39 12.80
CA THR A 54 34.69 7.27 12.07
C THR A 54 34.92 7.43 10.57
N THR A 55 34.69 6.38 9.79
CA THR A 55 34.71 6.54 8.33
C THR A 55 33.36 7.07 7.85
N LEU A 56 33.39 7.96 6.86
CA LEU A 56 32.19 8.56 6.26
C LEU A 56 31.20 7.48 5.79
N SER A 57 31.78 6.45 5.19
CA SER A 57 31.22 5.14 4.90
C SER A 57 30.37 4.52 6.00
N VAL A 58 30.96 4.30 7.18
CA VAL A 58 30.31 3.61 8.29
C VAL A 58 29.17 4.46 8.83
N ALA A 59 29.37 5.78 8.94
CA ALA A 59 28.32 6.71 9.36
C ALA A 59 27.10 6.69 8.43
N LEU A 60 27.32 6.71 7.10
CA LEU A 60 26.24 6.68 6.12
C LEU A 60 25.55 5.32 6.05
N LEU A 61 26.29 4.23 6.19
CA LEU A 61 25.72 2.89 6.22
C LEU A 61 24.86 2.68 7.48
N LEU A 62 25.32 3.15 8.65
CA LEU A 62 24.53 3.18 9.89
C LEU A 62 23.27 4.04 9.73
N ALA A 63 23.39 5.25 9.19
CA ALA A 63 22.24 6.13 8.97
C ALA A 63 21.20 5.50 8.03
N LEU A 64 21.64 4.81 6.97
CA LEU A 64 20.76 4.09 6.06
C LEU A 64 20.05 2.93 6.76
N VAL A 65 20.78 2.10 7.51
CA VAL A 65 20.21 0.98 8.26
C VAL A 65 19.16 1.49 9.25
N LEU A 66 19.46 2.56 9.98
CA LEU A 66 18.51 3.19 10.90
C LEU A 66 17.29 3.75 10.17
N GLY A 67 17.49 4.45 9.05
CA GLY A 67 16.40 4.97 8.22
C GLY A 67 15.47 3.86 7.70
N VAL A 68 16.03 2.73 7.27
CA VAL A 68 15.26 1.55 6.83
C VAL A 68 14.49 0.94 8.00
N LEU A 69 15.12 0.79 9.18
CA LEU A 69 14.46 0.26 10.37
C LEU A 69 13.29 1.15 10.81
N ILE A 70 13.52 2.46 10.88
CA ILE A 70 12.49 3.44 11.24
C ILE A 70 11.35 3.42 10.21
N GLY A 71 11.68 3.44 8.92
CA GLY A 71 10.69 3.38 7.84
C GLY A 71 9.87 2.09 7.86
N ALA A 72 10.51 0.95 8.09
CA ALA A 72 9.83 -0.33 8.23
C ALA A 72 8.89 -0.33 9.45
N LEU A 73 9.35 0.20 10.59
CA LEU A 73 8.55 0.30 11.80
C LEU A 73 7.35 1.25 11.61
N ALA A 74 7.53 2.35 10.89
CA ALA A 74 6.46 3.28 10.53
C ALA A 74 5.43 2.67 9.56
N MET A 75 5.84 1.72 8.70
CA MET A 75 4.93 1.02 7.79
C MET A 75 4.05 -0.04 8.49
N LEU A 76 4.46 -0.60 9.63
CA LEU A 76 3.65 -1.59 10.38
C LEU A 76 2.22 -1.10 10.69
N PRO A 77 2.02 0.05 11.36
CA PRO A 77 0.68 0.54 11.69
C PRO A 77 -0.14 0.91 10.45
N TRP A 78 0.52 1.44 9.40
CA TRP A 78 -0.13 1.76 8.13
C TRP A 78 -0.72 0.51 7.48
N THR A 79 0.07 -0.55 7.40
CA THR A 79 -0.34 -1.81 6.75
C THR A 79 -1.49 -2.49 7.50
N LEU A 80 -1.54 -2.35 8.83
CA LEU A 80 -2.61 -2.89 9.66
C LEU A 80 -3.96 -2.16 9.43
N ARG A 81 -3.95 -0.83 9.30
CA ARG A 81 -5.16 -0.04 9.00
C ARG A 81 -5.72 -0.36 7.61
N THR A 82 -4.86 -0.38 6.59
CA THR A 82 -5.28 -0.70 5.22
C THR A 82 -5.94 -2.08 5.11
N ARG A 83 -5.48 -3.07 5.88
CA ARG A 83 -6.10 -4.41 5.91
C ARG A 83 -7.53 -4.40 6.46
N LYS A 84 -7.81 -3.57 7.47
CA LYS A 84 -9.16 -3.43 8.05
C LYS A 84 -10.12 -2.78 7.08
N GLU A 85 -9.69 -1.69 6.43
CA GLU A 85 -10.49 -0.99 5.42
C GLU A 85 -10.80 -1.91 4.24
N VAL A 86 -9.82 -2.67 3.73
CA VAL A 86 -10.05 -3.65 2.65
C VAL A 86 -11.05 -4.74 3.09
N ARG A 87 -11.01 -5.18 4.36
CA ARG A 87 -11.97 -6.17 4.88
C ARG A 87 -13.39 -5.59 4.97
N GLN A 88 -13.54 -4.33 5.40
CA GLN A 88 -14.83 -3.65 5.48
C GLN A 88 -15.43 -3.41 4.10
N VAL A 89 -14.64 -2.90 3.15
CA VAL A 89 -15.08 -2.69 1.75
C VAL A 89 -15.51 -4.01 1.11
N ARG A 90 -14.78 -5.11 1.36
CA ARG A 90 -15.15 -6.45 0.88
C ARG A 90 -16.46 -6.98 1.49
N HIS A 91 -16.76 -6.70 2.75
CA HIS A 91 -18.06 -7.07 3.34
C HIS A 91 -19.20 -6.27 2.72
N GLN A 92 -19.04 -4.96 2.54
CA GLN A 92 -20.07 -4.14 1.89
C GLN A 92 -20.37 -4.59 0.45
N LEU A 93 -19.34 -4.98 -0.31
CA LEU A 93 -19.49 -5.57 -1.64
C LEU A 93 -20.21 -6.92 -1.62
N ALA A 94 -19.94 -7.77 -0.61
CA ALA A 94 -20.58 -9.06 -0.46
C ALA A 94 -22.06 -8.92 -0.06
N ASP A 95 -22.38 -7.98 0.85
CA ASP A 95 -23.73 -7.70 1.30
C ASP A 95 -24.58 -7.06 0.18
N ALA A 96 -24.00 -6.15 -0.60
CA ALA A 96 -24.65 -5.55 -1.78
C ALA A 96 -24.87 -6.56 -2.92
N ALA A 97 -24.02 -7.59 -3.04
CA ALA A 97 -24.20 -8.68 -3.99
C ALA A 97 -25.22 -9.73 -3.51
N ALA A 98 -25.33 -9.92 -2.19
CA ALA A 98 -26.28 -10.86 -1.57
C ALA A 98 -27.71 -10.30 -1.51
N HIS A 99 -27.87 -8.98 -1.43
CA HIS A 99 -29.15 -8.29 -1.57
C HIS A 99 -29.19 -7.52 -2.89
N PRO A 100 -29.51 -8.17 -4.03
CA PRO A 100 -29.86 -7.43 -5.23
C PRO A 100 -31.05 -6.56 -4.85
N ALA A 101 -30.85 -5.25 -4.92
CA ALA A 101 -31.90 -4.27 -4.67
C ALA A 101 -33.17 -4.74 -5.40
N PRO A 102 -34.34 -4.79 -4.73
CA PRO A 102 -35.58 -5.12 -5.44
C PRO A 102 -35.64 -4.20 -6.65
N ALA A 103 -35.80 -4.82 -7.83
CA ALA A 103 -35.87 -4.12 -9.11
C ALA A 103 -36.68 -2.85 -8.88
N ARG A 104 -36.01 -1.70 -9.05
CA ARG A 104 -36.62 -0.38 -8.83
C ARG A 104 -37.99 -0.47 -9.51
N PRO A 105 -39.12 -0.36 -8.78
CA PRO A 105 -40.43 -0.49 -9.41
C PRO A 105 -40.43 0.43 -10.63
N PRO A 106 -40.95 -0.02 -11.79
CA PRO A 106 -40.94 0.80 -13.00
C PRO A 106 -41.41 2.18 -12.59
N SER A 107 -40.54 3.18 -12.78
CA SER A 107 -40.82 4.56 -12.42
C SER A 107 -42.18 4.87 -13.02
N VAL A 108 -43.21 4.92 -12.16
CA VAL A 108 -44.57 5.23 -12.60
C VAL A 108 -44.41 6.59 -13.27
N PRO A 109 -44.64 6.69 -14.59
CA PRO A 109 -44.50 7.96 -15.27
C PRO A 109 -45.38 8.96 -14.51
N PRO A 110 -44.88 10.18 -14.27
CA PRO A 110 -45.62 11.17 -13.49
C PRO A 110 -47.02 11.27 -14.10
N LYS A 111 -48.05 10.94 -13.31
CA LYS A 111 -49.43 11.20 -13.72
C LYS A 111 -49.51 12.71 -13.92
N SER A 112 -49.62 13.13 -15.18
CA SER A 112 -49.85 14.52 -15.56
C SER A 112 -51.00 15.06 -14.72
N PRO A 113 -50.77 16.10 -13.90
CA PRO A 113 -51.84 16.74 -13.18
C PRO A 113 -52.74 17.45 -14.20
N ILE A 114 -54.05 17.35 -13.99
CA ILE A 114 -55.05 18.33 -14.43
C ILE A 114 -55.54 18.11 -15.87
N GLN A 115 -56.43 17.12 -16.00
CA GLN A 115 -57.60 17.26 -16.86
C GLN A 115 -58.71 17.83 -15.98
N ASP A 116 -58.84 19.15 -15.93
CA ASP A 116 -60.04 19.87 -15.46
C ASP A 116 -60.01 21.29 -16.01
N GLN A 117 -60.58 21.48 -17.19
CA GLN A 117 -60.98 22.80 -17.68
C GLN A 117 -62.40 22.66 -18.26
N PRO A 118 -63.44 23.20 -17.59
CA PRO A 118 -64.78 23.23 -18.13
C PRO A 118 -64.88 24.26 -19.27
N ARG A 119 -65.76 23.95 -20.22
CA ARG A 119 -66.08 24.74 -21.41
C ARG A 119 -66.73 26.08 -21.10
#